data_AF-A0A6J1XQR6-F1
#
_entry.id   AF-A0A6J1XQR6-F1
#
_cell.length_a   1.000
_cell.length_b   1.000
_cell.length_c   1.000
_cell.angle_alpha   90.00
_cell.angle_beta   90.00
_cell.angle_gamma   90.00
#
_symmetry.space_group_name_H-M   'P 1'
#
loop_
_entity.id
_entity.type
_entity.pdbx_description
1 polymer ?
#
loop_
_entity_poly.entity_id
_entity_poly.type
_entity_poly.pdbx_seq_one_letter_code
_entity_poly.pdbx_strand_id
1 'polypeptide(L)'
;MKGELLLLSSVIFLLRVVCGCPTRCHCHSPSRSVDCSRQGLAEIPPDLPPQTLTLHLQDNQIHQLPAFAFRSVPHLRTLNLYNNSLSDLAPGVFHGLQHLQVLNLTQNSLHSLESRLFHSLPQLRELDLSSNNISHLPISLGKPWENLTVFAIQQNQLQQLDRELLESMPNVRLLFLKDNLWKCNCHLLSLKLWLEKFIYKGGITDSVTCASPDTWKGKDLLKIPHELYQPCPFPSLGVGTWGVQQLGSAHRPGPGSPESPSTGQRDHSECELKPKPRPVNLRHAVATVVITGVVCGIVCLMMLAAAIYGCTYAAVTAQYNGGRLAQTDEPGKMEGKGQHDLAQA
;
A
#
# COMPACT_ATOMS: atom_id res chain seq x y z
N MET A 1 40.37 21.08 58.52
CA MET A 1 40.40 20.76 57.08
C MET A 1 39.03 20.22 56.68
N LYS A 2 38.08 21.13 56.43
CA LYS A 2 36.70 20.82 55.98
C LYS A 2 36.36 21.91 54.98
N GLY A 3 36.41 21.60 53.69
CA GLY A 3 36.12 22.60 52.66
C GLY A 3 36.60 22.21 51.27
N GLU A 4 36.31 21.00 50.81
CA GLU A 4 36.66 20.58 49.43
C GLU A 4 35.58 19.67 48.79
N LEU A 5 34.44 19.39 49.45
CA LEU A 5 33.47 18.38 48.95
C LEU A 5 32.13 18.93 48.44
N LEU A 6 31.92 20.25 48.43
CA LEU A 6 30.62 20.84 48.05
C LEU A 6 30.62 21.57 46.70
N LEU A 7 31.77 21.71 46.03
CA LEU A 7 31.85 22.40 44.72
C LEU A 7 31.71 21.47 43.50
N LEU A 8 31.78 20.15 43.67
CA LEU A 8 31.60 19.19 42.56
C LEU A 8 30.14 18.79 42.32
N SER A 9 29.26 18.93 43.31
CA SER A 9 27.83 18.61 43.17
C SER A 9 27.07 19.67 42.36
N SER A 10 27.48 20.93 42.44
CA SER A 10 26.86 22.06 41.75
C SER A 10 27.22 22.14 40.25
N VAL A 11 28.30 21.49 39.80
CA VAL A 11 28.68 21.46 38.38
C VAL A 11 28.01 20.30 37.62
N ILE A 12 27.68 19.20 38.30
CA ILE A 12 26.98 18.06 37.69
C ILE A 12 25.50 18.37 37.39
N PHE A 13 24.91 19.37 38.06
CA PHE A 13 23.54 19.84 37.77
C PHE A 13 23.43 20.89 36.64
N LEU A 14 24.55 21.43 36.15
CA LEU A 14 24.57 22.48 35.12
C LEU A 14 24.94 21.98 33.71
N LEU A 15 25.15 20.68 33.53
CA LEU A 15 25.20 20.03 32.20
C LEU A 15 23.88 19.35 31.83
N ARG A 16 22.75 19.83 32.37
CA ARG A 16 21.56 19.84 31.53
C ARG A 16 21.87 20.82 30.42
N VAL A 17 22.27 20.30 29.26
CA VAL A 17 22.13 21.04 28.01
C VAL A 17 20.73 21.62 28.07
N VAL A 18 20.62 22.93 28.31
CA VAL A 18 19.37 23.65 28.16
C VAL A 18 19.16 23.62 26.66
N CYS A 19 18.62 22.51 26.15
CA CYS A 19 17.87 22.51 24.91
C CYS A 19 16.67 23.40 25.21
N GLY A 20 16.88 24.70 25.01
CA GLY A 20 15.85 25.71 25.14
C GLY A 20 14.75 25.43 24.13
N CYS A 21 13.56 25.92 24.42
CA CYS A 21 12.54 25.96 23.39
C CYS A 21 12.94 27.02 22.35
N PRO A 22 12.79 26.75 21.04
CA PRO A 22 13.03 27.78 20.03
C PRO A 22 12.20 29.03 20.31
N THR A 23 12.77 30.22 20.08
CA THR A 23 12.16 31.51 20.45
C THR A 23 10.79 31.77 19.84
N ARG A 24 10.51 31.20 18.66
CA ARG A 24 9.24 31.30 17.94
C ARG A 24 8.27 30.18 18.28
N CYS A 25 8.66 29.22 19.12
CA CYS A 25 7.86 28.03 19.39
C CYS A 25 7.41 27.98 20.85
N HIS A 26 6.37 27.18 21.10
CA HIS A 26 5.88 26.87 22.43
C HIS A 26 6.11 25.40 22.75
N CYS A 27 6.92 25.11 23.77
CA CYS A 27 7.28 23.75 24.13
C CYS A 27 6.53 23.33 25.39
N HIS A 28 5.78 22.23 25.29
CA HIS A 28 5.05 21.65 26.39
C HIS A 28 5.76 20.39 26.89
N SER A 29 6.53 20.52 27.98
CA SER A 29 7.38 19.44 28.50
C SER A 29 6.62 18.16 28.92
N PRO A 30 5.43 18.22 29.57
CA PRO A 30 4.70 17.01 29.98
C PRO A 30 4.26 16.11 28.81
N SER A 31 3.75 16.70 27.73
CA SER A 31 3.36 15.98 26.51
C SER A 31 4.49 15.82 25.50
N ARG A 32 5.65 16.45 25.75
CA ARG A 32 6.81 16.49 24.85
C ARG A 32 6.41 16.97 23.45
N SER A 33 5.52 17.95 23.41
CA SER A 33 5.06 18.59 22.18
C SER A 33 5.75 19.94 21.99
N VAL A 34 6.10 20.25 20.75
CA VAL A 34 6.66 21.55 20.34
C VAL A 34 5.75 22.14 19.28
N ASP A 35 5.14 23.27 19.60
CA ASP A 35 4.26 24.01 18.70
C ASP A 35 4.97 25.23 18.09
N CYS A 36 5.30 25.11 16.81
CA CYS A 36 5.89 26.16 15.99
C CYS A 36 4.92 26.61 14.88
N SER A 37 3.61 26.37 15.04
CA SER A 37 2.63 26.68 14.00
C SER A 37 2.33 28.18 13.88
N ARG A 38 2.03 28.64 12.66
CA ARG A 38 1.65 30.03 12.36
C ARG A 38 2.70 31.07 12.78
N GLN A 39 3.98 30.75 12.61
CA GLN A 39 5.10 31.60 13.02
C GLN A 39 5.83 32.28 11.86
N GLY A 40 5.42 32.00 10.61
CA GLY A 40 6.08 32.52 9.41
C GLY A 40 7.50 31.95 9.22
N LEU A 41 7.73 30.72 9.69
CA LEU A 41 9.05 30.07 9.57
C LEU A 41 9.35 29.72 8.12
N ALA A 42 10.53 30.08 7.64
CA ALA A 42 11.04 29.67 6.33
C ALA A 42 11.81 28.33 6.38
N GLU A 43 12.27 27.94 7.56
CA GLU A 43 13.06 26.74 7.82
C GLU A 43 12.72 26.12 9.18
N ILE A 44 13.20 24.90 9.43
CA ILE A 44 13.02 24.23 10.72
C ILE A 44 13.98 24.85 11.75
N PRO A 45 13.49 25.21 12.96
CA PRO A 45 14.35 25.70 14.03
C PRO A 45 15.45 24.69 14.41
N PRO A 46 16.72 25.10 14.52
CA PRO A 46 17.84 24.18 14.80
C PRO A 46 17.85 23.64 16.23
N ASP A 47 17.22 24.33 17.17
CA ASP A 47 17.26 24.12 18.61
C ASP A 47 16.03 23.37 19.17
N LEU A 48 15.51 22.40 18.40
CA LEU A 48 14.39 21.56 18.87
C LEU A 48 14.83 20.63 20.03
N PRO A 49 14.04 20.53 21.12
CA PRO A 49 14.32 19.62 22.22
C PRO A 49 14.36 18.15 21.79
N PRO A 50 15.40 17.37 22.10
CA PRO A 50 15.59 16.02 21.55
C PRO A 50 14.57 14.98 21.99
N GLN A 51 13.92 15.21 23.13
CA GLN A 51 12.85 14.38 23.67
C GLN A 51 11.48 14.62 23.02
N THR A 52 11.39 15.50 22.02
CA THR A 52 10.14 15.85 21.33
C THR A 52 9.50 14.62 20.69
N LEU A 53 8.22 14.40 20.99
CA LEU A 53 7.40 13.33 20.41
C LEU A 53 6.43 13.87 19.34
N THR A 54 6.00 15.12 19.49
CA THR A 54 5.05 15.77 18.58
C THR A 54 5.60 17.12 18.16
N LEU A 55 5.70 17.35 16.85
CA LEU A 55 6.18 18.61 16.28
C LEU A 55 5.13 19.18 15.34
N HIS A 56 4.65 20.38 15.67
CA HIS A 56 3.69 21.14 14.89
C HIS A 56 4.42 22.26 14.15
N LEU A 57 4.49 22.16 12.82
CA LEU A 57 5.11 23.15 11.93
C LEU A 57 4.12 23.68 10.89
N GLN A 58 2.82 23.47 11.10
CA GLN A 58 1.80 23.86 10.14
C GLN A 58 1.62 25.37 10.00
N ASP A 59 1.07 25.79 8.87
CA ASP A 59 0.79 27.19 8.53
C ASP A 59 2.04 28.08 8.62
N ASN A 60 3.14 27.62 8.03
CA ASN A 60 4.40 28.34 7.91
C ASN A 60 4.76 28.56 6.44
N GLN A 61 5.96 29.07 6.18
CA GLN A 61 6.47 29.34 4.83
C GLN A 61 7.69 28.45 4.54
N ILE A 62 7.66 27.20 5.03
CA ILE A 62 8.78 26.28 4.84
C ILE A 62 8.73 25.81 3.39
N HIS A 63 9.77 26.14 2.63
CA HIS A 63 9.87 25.82 1.20
C HIS A 63 10.74 24.61 0.90
N GLN A 64 11.69 24.28 1.80
CA GLN A 64 12.64 23.20 1.61
C GLN A 64 12.89 22.45 2.91
N LEU A 65 13.09 21.14 2.79
CA LEU A 65 13.53 20.28 3.88
C LEU A 65 14.81 19.57 3.47
N PRO A 66 15.97 19.90 4.06
CA PRO A 66 17.23 19.26 3.70
C PRO A 66 17.27 17.80 4.17
N ALA A 67 18.21 17.02 3.65
CA ALA A 67 18.49 15.69 4.17
C ALA A 67 18.76 15.75 5.68
N PHE A 68 18.24 14.78 6.44
CA PHE A 68 18.39 14.73 7.90
C PHE A 68 17.81 15.95 8.66
N ALA A 69 16.84 16.66 8.07
CA ALA A 69 16.22 17.85 8.66
C ALA A 69 15.76 17.66 10.12
N PHE A 70 15.34 16.45 10.48
CA PHE A 70 14.79 16.14 11.80
C PHE A 70 15.74 15.34 12.71
N ARG A 71 17.04 15.33 12.42
CA ARG A 71 18.04 14.55 13.18
C ARG A 71 18.10 14.90 14.68
N SER A 72 17.73 16.12 15.06
CA SER A 72 17.74 16.58 16.45
C SER A 72 16.59 16.00 17.28
N VAL A 73 15.54 15.47 16.65
CA VAL A 73 14.34 14.92 17.31
C VAL A 73 14.11 13.45 16.93
N PRO A 74 15.03 12.52 17.29
CA PRO A 74 14.98 11.13 16.84
C PRO A 74 13.79 10.33 17.37
N HIS A 75 13.12 10.82 18.42
CA HIS A 75 11.97 10.15 19.05
C HIS A 75 10.62 10.62 18.52
N LEU A 76 10.60 11.43 17.45
CA LEU A 76 9.38 11.98 16.89
C LEU A 76 8.39 10.89 16.48
N ARG A 77 7.13 11.05 16.88
CA ARG A 77 5.99 10.18 16.56
C ARG A 77 4.99 10.87 15.64
N THR A 78 4.82 12.18 15.79
CA THR A 78 3.90 12.98 14.99
C THR A 78 4.60 14.20 14.44
N LEU A 79 4.55 14.35 13.11
CA LEU A 79 5.07 15.50 12.40
C LEU A 79 3.97 16.12 11.55
N ASN A 80 3.62 17.38 11.85
CA ASN A 80 2.65 18.12 11.07
C ASN A 80 3.32 19.25 10.28
N LEU A 81 3.31 19.14 8.96
CA LEU A 81 3.82 20.12 7.98
C LEU A 81 2.70 20.68 7.09
N TYR A 82 1.45 20.56 7.54
CA TYR A 82 0.27 21.08 6.85
C TYR A 82 0.43 22.55 6.44
N ASN A 83 -0.05 22.91 5.26
CA ASN A 83 -0.10 24.31 4.79
C ASN A 83 1.27 25.01 4.89
N ASN A 84 2.24 24.44 4.18
CA ASN A 84 3.55 25.05 3.94
C ASN A 84 3.72 25.22 2.43
N SER A 85 4.94 25.45 1.95
CA SER A 85 5.20 25.69 0.53
C SER A 85 6.30 24.77 0.00
N LEU A 86 6.30 23.52 0.47
CA LEU A 86 7.24 22.48 0.05
C LEU A 86 6.98 22.10 -1.41
N SER A 87 7.96 22.30 -2.28
CA SER A 87 7.88 21.87 -3.69
C SER A 87 8.45 20.47 -3.91
N ASP A 88 9.50 20.14 -3.15
CA ASP A 88 10.27 18.91 -3.25
C ASP A 88 10.78 18.48 -1.87
N LEU A 89 11.09 17.19 -1.73
CA LEU A 89 11.63 16.60 -0.52
C LEU A 89 13.00 16.01 -0.82
N ALA A 90 14.03 16.45 -0.10
CA ALA A 90 15.39 15.96 -0.31
C ALA A 90 15.49 14.47 0.02
N PRO A 91 16.36 13.72 -0.69
CA PRO A 91 16.67 12.33 -0.34
C PRO A 91 17.10 12.21 1.13
N GLY A 92 16.46 11.30 1.86
CA GLY A 92 16.76 11.07 3.28
C GLY A 92 16.31 12.19 4.22
N VAL A 93 15.39 13.08 3.82
CA VAL A 93 14.80 14.10 4.70
C VAL A 93 14.25 13.51 6.02
N PHE A 94 13.63 12.33 5.96
CA PHE A 94 13.05 11.63 7.11
C PHE A 94 14.00 10.59 7.74
N HIS A 95 15.29 10.61 7.40
CA HIS A 95 16.23 9.65 7.94
C HIS A 95 16.43 9.88 9.45
N GLY A 96 16.34 8.80 10.24
CA GLY A 96 16.47 8.83 11.69
C GLY A 96 15.12 8.82 12.42
N LEU A 97 14.01 9.05 11.73
CA LEU A 97 12.66 9.07 12.31
C LEU A 97 12.03 7.66 12.44
N GLN A 98 12.74 6.76 13.13
CA GLN A 98 12.37 5.34 13.26
C GLN A 98 11.05 5.11 14.03
N HIS A 99 10.61 6.11 14.79
CA HIS A 99 9.40 6.05 15.62
C HIS A 99 8.22 6.85 15.06
N LEU A 100 8.36 7.45 13.88
CA LEU A 100 7.31 8.28 13.30
C LEU A 100 6.09 7.42 12.95
N GLN A 101 4.93 7.84 13.42
CA GLN A 101 3.64 7.17 13.23
C GLN A 101 2.70 8.00 12.37
N VAL A 102 2.73 9.32 12.49
CA VAL A 102 1.84 10.23 11.77
C VAL A 102 2.67 11.28 11.05
N LEU A 103 2.51 11.35 9.73
CA LEU A 103 3.11 12.36 8.87
C LEU A 103 2.03 13.07 8.07
N ASN A 104 1.86 14.37 8.32
CA ASN A 104 0.95 15.22 7.57
C ASN A 104 1.74 16.19 6.69
N LEU A 105 1.61 16.04 5.37
CA LEU A 105 2.20 16.89 4.32
C LEU A 105 1.11 17.58 3.48
N THR A 106 -0.12 17.64 3.98
CA THR A 106 -1.28 18.19 3.29
C THR A 106 -1.12 19.67 2.95
N GLN A 107 -1.69 20.13 1.84
CA GLN A 107 -1.61 21.54 1.41
C GLN A 107 -0.16 22.01 1.31
N ASN A 108 0.62 21.33 0.47
CA ASN A 108 1.92 21.78 0.03
C ASN A 108 1.91 21.87 -1.50
N SER A 109 3.08 21.99 -2.13
CA SER A 109 3.22 22.06 -3.59
C SER A 109 4.06 20.91 -4.11
N LEU A 110 3.95 19.71 -3.53
CA LEU A 110 4.74 18.55 -3.94
C LEU A 110 4.32 18.06 -5.33
N HIS A 111 5.27 17.94 -6.26
CA HIS A 111 4.99 17.51 -7.64
C HIS A 111 5.38 16.05 -7.92
N SER A 112 6.47 15.61 -7.29
CA SER A 112 7.01 14.25 -7.41
C SER A 112 7.58 13.83 -6.07
N LEU A 113 7.62 12.52 -5.83
CA LEU A 113 8.24 11.94 -4.66
C LEU A 113 9.38 11.02 -5.11
N GLU A 114 10.51 11.10 -4.43
CA GLU A 114 11.61 10.18 -4.71
C GLU A 114 11.21 8.74 -4.40
N SER A 115 11.75 7.80 -5.18
CA SER A 115 11.71 6.40 -4.79
C SER A 115 12.34 6.22 -3.43
N ARG A 116 11.73 5.40 -2.59
CA ARG A 116 12.21 5.07 -1.25
C ARG A 116 12.18 6.19 -0.21
N LEU A 117 11.52 7.31 -0.49
CA LEU A 117 11.43 8.47 0.39
C LEU A 117 10.97 8.10 1.83
N PHE A 118 10.05 7.17 1.98
CA PHE A 118 9.50 6.76 3.29
C PHE A 118 10.09 5.45 3.83
N HIS A 119 11.22 4.95 3.28
CA HIS A 119 11.86 3.70 3.75
C HIS A 119 12.40 3.80 5.17
N SER A 120 12.70 5.01 5.64
CA SER A 120 13.19 5.27 6.99
C SER A 120 12.08 5.39 8.04
N LEU A 121 10.82 5.12 7.67
CA LEU A 121 9.63 5.27 8.53
C LEU A 121 8.92 3.93 8.79
N PRO A 122 9.56 2.95 9.45
CA PRO A 122 9.00 1.60 9.62
C PRO A 122 7.75 1.54 10.51
N GLN A 123 7.51 2.57 11.33
CA GLN A 123 6.39 2.64 12.27
C GLN A 123 5.24 3.51 11.75
N LEU A 124 5.28 3.96 10.49
CA LEU A 124 4.29 4.85 9.92
C LEU A 124 2.90 4.18 9.90
N ARG A 125 1.92 4.89 10.45
CA ARG A 125 0.51 4.47 10.55
C ARG A 125 -0.40 5.33 9.71
N GLU A 126 -0.09 6.62 9.62
CA GLU A 126 -0.88 7.61 8.91
C GLU A 126 0.03 8.48 8.06
N LEU A 127 -0.27 8.52 6.77
CA LEU A 127 0.41 9.36 5.79
C LEU A 127 -0.64 10.13 5.00
N ASP A 128 -0.59 11.45 5.13
CA ASP A 128 -1.44 12.37 4.37
C ASP A 128 -0.60 13.24 3.44
N LEU A 129 -0.81 13.05 2.14
CA LEU A 129 -0.19 13.77 1.02
C LEU A 129 -1.25 14.56 0.22
N SER A 130 -2.44 14.75 0.78
CA SER A 130 -3.55 15.37 0.08
C SER A 130 -3.31 16.85 -0.23
N SER A 131 -4.07 17.40 -1.19
CA SER A 131 -3.92 18.81 -1.60
C SER A 131 -2.48 19.16 -1.98
N ASN A 132 -1.88 18.36 -2.85
CA ASN A 132 -0.56 18.62 -3.44
C ASN A 132 -0.70 18.59 -4.99
N ASN A 133 0.41 18.57 -5.71
CA ASN A 133 0.43 18.53 -7.18
C ASN A 133 1.04 17.23 -7.72
N ILE A 134 0.90 16.13 -6.97
CA ILE A 134 1.57 14.86 -7.27
C ILE A 134 0.91 14.21 -8.48
N SER A 135 1.70 13.96 -9.54
CA SER A 135 1.20 13.35 -10.78
C SER A 135 1.40 11.84 -10.86
N HIS A 136 2.35 11.30 -10.08
CA HIS A 136 2.67 9.88 -10.04
C HIS A 136 3.29 9.51 -8.69
N LEU A 137 3.08 8.27 -8.25
CA LEU A 137 3.69 7.70 -7.04
C LEU A 137 4.62 6.55 -7.44
N PRO A 138 5.89 6.55 -6.98
CA PRO A 138 6.79 5.43 -7.25
C PRO A 138 6.29 4.12 -6.62
N ILE A 139 6.44 3.01 -7.34
CA ILE A 139 6.12 1.66 -6.84
C ILE A 139 6.93 1.32 -5.56
N SER A 140 8.14 1.87 -5.45
CA SER A 140 9.06 1.63 -4.33
C SER A 140 9.09 2.79 -3.31
N LEU A 141 8.02 3.59 -3.25
CA LEU A 141 7.91 4.76 -2.36
C LEU A 141 8.16 4.40 -0.88
N GLY A 142 7.68 3.22 -0.47
CA GLY A 142 7.87 2.61 0.84
C GLY A 142 8.56 1.26 0.78
N LYS A 143 9.05 0.78 1.94
CA LYS A 143 9.06 -0.66 2.20
C LYS A 143 7.60 -1.14 2.31
N PRO A 144 7.30 -2.44 2.31
CA PRO A 144 5.97 -2.89 2.73
C PRO A 144 5.56 -2.16 4.01
N TRP A 145 4.49 -1.38 3.91
CA TRP A 145 3.96 -0.53 4.96
C TRP A 145 3.13 -1.39 5.92
N GLU A 146 3.82 -2.20 6.72
CA GLU A 146 3.21 -3.18 7.61
C GLU A 146 2.26 -2.54 8.64
N ASN A 147 2.53 -1.29 9.02
CA ASN A 147 1.76 -0.58 10.05
C ASN A 147 0.80 0.48 9.50
N LEU A 148 0.83 0.76 8.18
CA LEU A 148 0.04 1.86 7.64
C LEU A 148 -1.44 1.49 7.61
N THR A 149 -2.25 2.31 8.26
CA THR A 149 -3.70 2.18 8.35
C THR A 149 -4.45 3.25 7.58
N VAL A 150 -3.84 4.44 7.42
CA VAL A 150 -4.43 5.59 6.72
C VAL A 150 -3.49 6.07 5.64
N PHE A 151 -3.98 6.09 4.40
CA PHE A 151 -3.28 6.67 3.27
C PHE A 151 -4.19 7.65 2.54
N ALA A 152 -3.79 8.92 2.52
CA ALA A 152 -4.55 10.00 1.91
C ALA A 152 -3.74 10.66 0.80
N ILE A 153 -4.27 10.61 -0.43
CA ILE A 153 -3.66 11.20 -1.64
C ILE A 153 -4.69 11.97 -2.47
N GLN A 154 -5.85 12.29 -1.88
CA GLN A 154 -6.89 13.08 -2.53
C GLN A 154 -6.40 14.47 -2.94
N GLN A 155 -7.05 15.09 -3.92
CA GLN A 155 -6.72 16.45 -4.36
C GLN A 155 -5.26 16.54 -4.83
N ASN A 156 -4.89 15.65 -5.75
CA ASN A 156 -3.60 15.61 -6.44
C ASN A 156 -3.85 15.51 -7.96
N GLN A 157 -2.81 15.23 -8.74
CA GLN A 157 -2.87 15.13 -10.21
C GLN A 157 -2.68 13.69 -10.71
N LEU A 158 -3.00 12.69 -9.88
CA LEU A 158 -2.77 11.28 -10.20
C LEU A 158 -3.69 10.83 -11.32
N GLN A 159 -3.14 10.16 -12.32
CA GLN A 159 -3.91 9.55 -13.41
C GLN A 159 -4.10 8.04 -13.22
N GLN A 160 -3.19 7.40 -12.51
CA GLN A 160 -3.19 5.97 -12.24
C GLN A 160 -2.48 5.66 -10.93
N LEU A 161 -2.68 4.45 -10.43
CA LEU A 161 -2.01 3.94 -9.25
C LEU A 161 -1.61 2.48 -9.50
N ASP A 162 -0.32 2.20 -9.34
CA ASP A 162 0.22 0.88 -9.61
C ASP A 162 -0.24 -0.16 -8.58
N ARG A 163 -0.45 -1.38 -9.06
CA ARG A 163 -0.94 -2.50 -8.24
C ARG A 163 0.07 -2.85 -7.15
N GLU A 164 1.34 -2.83 -7.48
CA GLU A 164 2.45 -3.18 -6.59
C GLU A 164 2.52 -2.21 -5.39
N LEU A 165 2.23 -0.92 -5.60
CA LEU A 165 2.15 0.05 -4.52
C LEU A 165 0.97 -0.25 -3.59
N LEU A 166 -0.20 -0.56 -4.15
CA LEU A 166 -1.39 -0.95 -3.39
C LEU A 166 -1.15 -2.24 -2.56
N GLU A 167 -0.45 -3.21 -3.14
CA GLU A 167 -0.09 -4.47 -2.47
C GLU A 167 0.97 -4.28 -1.38
N SER A 168 1.77 -3.20 -1.44
CA SER A 168 2.73 -2.86 -0.38
C SER A 168 2.08 -2.37 0.92
N MET A 169 0.76 -2.15 0.94
CA MET A 169 0.02 -1.63 2.10
C MET A 169 -1.02 -2.65 2.62
N PRO A 170 -0.60 -3.81 3.16
CA PRO A 170 -1.51 -4.92 3.47
C PRO A 170 -2.53 -4.61 4.57
N ASN A 171 -2.24 -3.66 5.45
CA ASN A 171 -3.05 -3.32 6.63
C ASN A 171 -3.78 -1.98 6.53
N VAL A 172 -3.79 -1.36 5.34
CA VAL A 172 -4.53 -0.11 5.12
C VAL A 172 -6.02 -0.33 5.37
N ARG A 173 -6.67 0.65 6.00
CA ARG A 173 -8.11 0.63 6.34
C ARG A 173 -8.84 1.84 5.79
N LEU A 174 -8.18 2.99 5.76
CA LEU A 174 -8.70 4.23 5.21
C LEU A 174 -7.83 4.63 4.02
N LEU A 175 -8.44 4.73 2.85
CA LEU A 175 -7.75 5.10 1.60
C LEU A 175 -8.52 6.22 0.91
N PHE A 176 -7.92 7.39 0.78
CA PHE A 176 -8.58 8.56 0.19
C PHE A 176 -7.90 8.96 -1.13
N LEU A 177 -8.68 8.94 -2.21
CA LEU A 177 -8.27 9.01 -3.62
C LEU A 177 -9.05 10.06 -4.42
N LYS A 178 -10.09 10.68 -3.85
CA LYS A 178 -10.95 11.63 -4.56
C LYS A 178 -10.18 12.80 -5.17
N ASP A 179 -10.81 13.50 -6.11
CA ASP A 179 -10.28 14.73 -6.70
C ASP A 179 -8.87 14.54 -7.28
N ASN A 180 -8.70 13.52 -8.10
CA ASN A 180 -7.50 13.26 -8.90
C ASN A 180 -7.88 13.16 -10.39
N LEU A 181 -6.89 13.13 -11.28
CA LEU A 181 -7.09 13.07 -12.73
C LEU A 181 -7.22 11.63 -13.27
N TRP A 182 -7.97 10.77 -12.57
CA TRP A 182 -8.04 9.33 -12.86
C TRP A 182 -8.37 9.04 -14.33
N LYS A 183 -7.43 8.39 -15.02
CA LYS A 183 -7.58 7.93 -16.39
C LYS A 183 -8.11 6.50 -16.37
N CYS A 184 -9.43 6.38 -16.38
CA CYS A 184 -10.12 5.11 -16.35
C CYS A 184 -9.97 4.40 -17.69
N ASN A 185 -8.84 3.74 -17.87
CA ASN A 185 -8.53 2.88 -19.01
C ASN A 185 -8.05 1.53 -18.48
N CYS A 186 -7.52 0.70 -19.36
CA CYS A 186 -7.00 -0.62 -19.04
C CYS A 186 -5.96 -0.65 -17.90
N HIS A 187 -5.18 0.41 -17.68
CA HIS A 187 -4.17 0.48 -16.61
C HIS A 187 -4.81 0.71 -15.24
N LEU A 188 -5.91 1.47 -15.18
CA LEU A 188 -6.64 1.74 -13.94
C LEU A 188 -7.56 0.58 -13.51
N LEU A 189 -7.76 -0.41 -14.38
CA LEU A 189 -8.54 -1.61 -14.05
C LEU A 189 -7.99 -2.33 -12.82
N SER A 190 -6.67 -2.35 -12.64
CA SER A 190 -6.03 -2.94 -11.45
C SER A 190 -6.46 -2.24 -10.16
N LEU A 191 -6.54 -0.91 -10.16
CA LEU A 191 -7.05 -0.13 -9.03
C LEU A 191 -8.52 -0.46 -8.76
N LYS A 192 -9.36 -0.52 -9.80
CA LYS A 192 -10.78 -0.89 -9.67
C LYS A 192 -10.94 -2.24 -8.95
N LEU A 193 -10.29 -3.28 -9.45
CA LEU A 193 -10.39 -4.64 -8.89
C LEU A 193 -9.82 -4.71 -7.47
N TRP A 194 -8.74 -3.97 -7.20
CA TRP A 194 -8.17 -3.88 -5.86
C TRP A 194 -9.14 -3.20 -4.88
N LEU A 195 -9.79 -2.10 -5.28
CA LEU A 195 -10.76 -1.36 -4.46
C LEU A 195 -11.99 -2.21 -4.13
N GLU A 196 -12.52 -2.97 -5.09
CA GLU A 196 -13.64 -3.90 -4.85
C GLU A 196 -13.29 -4.91 -3.74
N LYS A 197 -12.08 -5.49 -3.81
CA LYS A 197 -11.56 -6.40 -2.77
C LYS A 197 -11.32 -5.69 -1.44
N PHE A 198 -10.79 -4.47 -1.48
CA PHE A 198 -10.50 -3.67 -0.29
C PHE A 198 -11.79 -3.33 0.49
N ILE A 199 -12.82 -2.87 -0.22
CA ILE A 199 -14.14 -2.56 0.35
C ILE A 199 -14.81 -3.83 0.89
N TYR A 200 -14.74 -4.95 0.17
CA TYR A 200 -15.26 -6.23 0.65
C TYR A 200 -14.64 -6.67 1.98
N LYS A 201 -13.36 -6.32 2.23
CA LYS A 201 -12.67 -6.58 3.50
C LYS A 201 -12.98 -5.55 4.61
N GLY A 202 -13.88 -4.59 4.38
CA GLY A 202 -14.24 -3.53 5.33
C GLY A 202 -13.36 -2.29 5.23
N GLY A 203 -12.58 -2.14 4.16
CA GLY A 203 -11.85 -0.90 3.88
C GLY A 203 -12.80 0.25 3.54
N ILE A 204 -12.42 1.47 3.94
CA ILE A 204 -13.18 2.70 3.67
C ILE A 204 -12.39 3.54 2.68
N THR A 205 -13.07 3.95 1.62
CA THR A 205 -12.51 4.84 0.59
C THR A 205 -13.56 5.86 0.16
N ASP A 206 -13.08 6.98 -0.37
CA ASP A 206 -13.94 7.98 -1.00
C ASP A 206 -14.17 7.67 -2.50
N SER A 207 -15.00 8.48 -3.16
CA SER A 207 -15.36 8.25 -4.55
C SER A 207 -14.17 8.50 -5.49
N VAL A 208 -13.88 7.51 -6.34
CA VAL A 208 -12.87 7.61 -7.40
C VAL A 208 -13.57 7.99 -8.71
N THR A 209 -13.64 9.29 -9.00
CA THR A 209 -14.31 9.78 -10.21
C THR A 209 -13.36 9.84 -11.40
N CYS A 210 -13.74 9.24 -12.52
CA CYS A 210 -12.97 9.26 -13.75
C CYS A 210 -12.88 10.66 -14.34
N ALA A 211 -11.67 11.14 -14.62
CA ALA A 211 -11.44 12.39 -15.34
C ALA A 211 -11.38 12.17 -16.86
N SER A 212 -10.93 10.99 -17.29
CA SER A 212 -10.87 10.56 -18.69
C SER A 212 -11.04 9.04 -18.79
N PRO A 213 -11.38 8.49 -19.97
CA PRO A 213 -11.78 9.16 -21.21
C PRO A 213 -13.16 9.84 -21.11
N ASP A 214 -13.55 10.63 -22.12
CA ASP A 214 -14.83 11.37 -22.12
C ASP A 214 -16.06 10.48 -21.95
N THR A 215 -15.99 9.22 -22.41
CA THR A 215 -17.07 8.22 -22.24
C THR A 215 -17.39 7.93 -20.77
N TRP A 216 -16.40 8.04 -19.89
CA TRP A 216 -16.50 7.74 -18.47
C TRP A 216 -16.28 8.95 -17.57
N LYS A 217 -16.00 10.11 -18.14
CA LYS A 217 -15.78 11.35 -17.38
C LYS A 217 -16.95 11.64 -16.44
N GLY A 218 -16.63 11.91 -15.18
CA GLY A 218 -17.62 12.16 -14.12
C GLY A 218 -18.29 10.92 -13.54
N LYS A 219 -17.99 9.71 -14.06
CA LYS A 219 -18.49 8.46 -13.48
C LYS A 219 -17.55 7.95 -12.38
N ASP A 220 -18.16 7.34 -11.37
CA ASP A 220 -17.43 6.62 -10.33
C ASP A 220 -16.83 5.31 -10.89
N LEU A 221 -15.55 5.09 -10.64
CA LEU A 221 -14.77 3.93 -11.08
C LEU A 221 -15.44 2.60 -10.71
N LEU A 222 -15.99 2.50 -9.50
CA LEU A 222 -16.60 1.26 -9.01
C LEU A 222 -17.92 0.94 -9.73
N LYS A 223 -18.58 1.94 -10.31
CA LYS A 223 -19.84 1.78 -11.05
C LYS A 223 -19.64 1.37 -12.51
N ILE A 224 -18.42 1.42 -13.04
CA ILE A 224 -18.12 1.02 -14.42
C ILE A 224 -17.88 -0.50 -14.45
N PRO A 225 -18.68 -1.30 -15.20
CA PRO A 225 -18.44 -2.73 -15.34
C PRO A 225 -17.04 -3.02 -15.93
N HIS A 226 -16.36 -4.04 -15.41
CA HIS A 226 -14.98 -4.36 -15.80
C HIS A 226 -14.89 -4.87 -17.25
N GLU A 227 -15.97 -5.43 -17.77
CA GLU A 227 -16.12 -5.95 -19.14
C GLU A 227 -16.06 -4.84 -20.20
N LEU A 228 -16.32 -3.59 -19.81
CA LEU A 228 -16.22 -2.44 -20.71
C LEU A 228 -14.78 -1.94 -20.89
N TYR A 229 -13.83 -2.43 -20.09
CA TYR A 229 -12.42 -2.08 -20.24
C TYR A 229 -11.81 -2.84 -21.41
N GLN A 230 -11.28 -2.10 -22.38
CA GLN A 230 -10.50 -2.69 -23.46
C GLN A 230 -9.14 -3.21 -22.93
N PRO A 231 -8.57 -4.27 -23.51
CA PRO A 231 -7.21 -4.70 -23.20
C PRO A 231 -6.20 -3.58 -23.48
N CYS A 232 -5.15 -3.47 -22.67
CA CYS A 232 -4.06 -2.55 -22.98
C CYS A 232 -3.37 -2.99 -24.28
N PRO A 233 -3.13 -2.08 -25.24
CA PRO A 233 -2.31 -2.40 -26.41
C PRO A 233 -0.92 -2.82 -25.92
N PHE A 234 -0.39 -3.90 -26.49
CA PHE A 234 0.98 -4.30 -26.22
C PHE A 234 1.92 -3.18 -26.70
N PRO A 235 2.95 -2.80 -25.93
CA PRO A 235 3.98 -1.92 -26.44
C PRO A 235 4.60 -2.61 -27.66
N SER A 236 4.33 -2.11 -28.85
CA SER A 236 4.96 -2.57 -30.08
C SER A 236 6.46 -2.28 -29.94
N LEU A 237 7.29 -3.33 -29.77
CA LEU A 237 8.69 -3.22 -30.12
C LEU A 237 8.72 -2.75 -31.58
N GLY A 238 9.15 -1.51 -31.79
CA GLY A 238 9.32 -0.95 -33.13
C GLY A 238 10.37 -1.76 -33.88
N VAL A 239 9.93 -2.76 -34.63
CA VAL A 239 10.70 -3.28 -35.76
C VAL A 239 10.63 -2.20 -36.81
N GLY A 240 11.68 -1.37 -36.87
CA GLY A 240 11.87 -0.41 -37.95
C GLY A 240 11.91 -1.17 -39.27
N THR A 241 10.87 -0.99 -40.07
CA THR A 241 10.85 -1.30 -41.50
C THR A 241 11.86 -0.41 -42.21
N TRP A 242 13.08 -0.92 -42.39
CA TRP A 242 14.00 -0.34 -43.37
C TRP A 242 13.48 -0.78 -44.75
N GLY A 243 12.82 0.17 -45.42
CA GLY A 243 12.42 0.04 -46.81
C GLY A 243 13.65 -0.23 -47.68
N VAL A 244 13.54 -1.30 -48.46
CA VAL A 244 14.45 -1.59 -49.58
C VAL A 244 14.28 -0.48 -50.61
N GLN A 245 15.29 0.37 -50.77
CA GLN A 245 15.50 1.13 -51.99
C GLN A 245 16.86 0.76 -52.57
N GLN A 246 16.80 0.05 -53.70
CA GLN A 246 17.90 -0.12 -54.65
C GLN A 246 18.34 1.25 -55.18
N LEU A 247 19.64 1.55 -55.09
CA LEU A 247 20.35 2.28 -56.12
C LEU A 247 21.86 1.96 -56.03
N GLY A 248 22.47 1.62 -57.16
CA GLY A 248 23.76 0.94 -57.22
C GLY A 248 25.01 1.80 -57.47
N SER A 249 26.09 1.05 -57.73
CA SER A 249 27.33 1.38 -58.46
C SER A 249 28.60 1.80 -57.68
N ALA A 250 29.51 0.82 -57.59
CA ALA A 250 30.97 0.78 -57.86
C ALA A 250 31.91 1.98 -57.57
N HIS A 251 32.97 1.75 -56.76
CA HIS A 251 34.39 1.64 -57.19
C HIS A 251 35.38 1.48 -56.00
N ARG A 252 36.52 0.81 -56.25
CA ARG A 252 37.75 0.54 -55.43
C ARG A 252 38.96 1.20 -56.15
N PRO A 253 40.27 1.20 -55.72
CA PRO A 253 40.95 0.77 -54.47
C PRO A 253 42.19 1.60 -53.93
N GLY A 254 42.54 1.40 -52.64
CA GLY A 254 43.91 1.23 -52.03
C GLY A 254 44.83 2.45 -51.73
N PRO A 255 45.99 2.30 -51.01
CA PRO A 255 46.41 1.31 -49.96
C PRO A 255 47.23 1.93 -48.77
N GLY A 256 47.55 1.14 -47.71
CA GLY A 256 48.65 1.46 -46.75
C GLY A 256 48.55 0.84 -45.34
N SER A 257 49.34 -0.21 -45.08
CA SER A 257 49.63 -0.88 -43.79
C SER A 257 51.10 -0.61 -43.36
N PRO A 258 51.64 -0.97 -42.16
CA PRO A 258 51.99 -2.37 -41.76
C PRO A 258 51.89 -2.71 -40.23
N GLU A 259 51.47 -3.93 -39.85
CA GLU A 259 52.24 -5.09 -39.27
C GLU A 259 52.51 -5.03 -37.74
N SER A 260 52.46 -6.07 -36.88
CA SER A 260 52.10 -7.53 -36.87
C SER A 260 52.43 -8.07 -35.41
N PRO A 261 52.50 -9.38 -35.01
CA PRO A 261 51.98 -10.66 -35.55
C PRO A 261 51.38 -11.70 -34.52
N SER A 262 50.64 -12.69 -35.08
CA SER A 262 50.60 -14.17 -34.79
C SER A 262 49.97 -14.69 -33.47
N THR A 263 49.25 -15.84 -33.37
CA THR A 263 48.95 -17.00 -34.25
C THR A 263 47.84 -17.85 -33.61
N GLY A 264 47.02 -18.57 -34.40
CA GLY A 264 46.19 -19.70 -33.92
C GLY A 264 44.90 -19.95 -34.72
N GLN A 265 44.87 -21.04 -35.47
CA GLN A 265 43.98 -21.34 -36.60
C GLN A 265 42.88 -22.38 -36.24
N ARG A 266 41.62 -22.17 -36.66
CA ARG A 266 40.76 -23.08 -37.46
C ARG A 266 39.24 -23.03 -37.15
N ASP A 267 38.53 -23.03 -38.29
CA ASP A 267 37.27 -23.69 -38.64
C ASP A 267 35.89 -23.07 -38.41
N HIS A 268 35.14 -23.16 -39.52
CA HIS A 268 33.78 -22.73 -39.82
C HIS A 268 32.71 -23.27 -38.86
N SER A 269 31.74 -22.42 -38.48
CA SER A 269 30.30 -22.66 -38.74
C SER A 269 29.41 -21.57 -38.11
N GLU A 270 28.46 -21.10 -38.93
CA GLU A 270 27.21 -20.42 -38.59
C GLU A 270 26.64 -20.72 -37.19
N CYS A 271 26.44 -19.67 -36.38
CA CYS A 271 25.56 -19.74 -35.21
C CYS A 271 24.14 -19.31 -35.60
N GLU A 272 23.32 -20.26 -36.03
CA GLU A 272 21.86 -20.16 -35.89
C GLU A 272 21.49 -20.26 -34.39
N LEU A 273 20.82 -19.24 -33.87
CA LEU A 273 20.18 -19.30 -32.56
C LEU A 273 18.91 -20.15 -32.63
N LYS A 274 19.09 -21.45 -32.38
CA LYS A 274 18.01 -22.43 -32.18
C LYS A 274 17.16 -22.02 -30.95
N PRO A 275 15.82 -21.99 -31.04
CA PRO A 275 14.98 -21.70 -29.89
C PRO A 275 15.16 -22.76 -28.81
N LYS A 276 15.46 -22.29 -27.60
CA LYS A 276 15.63 -23.08 -26.38
C LYS A 276 14.37 -23.93 -26.15
N PRO A 277 14.44 -25.27 -26.05
CA PRO A 277 13.28 -26.08 -25.73
C PRO A 277 12.78 -25.75 -24.32
N ARG A 278 11.51 -25.38 -24.20
CA ARG A 278 10.82 -25.26 -22.91
C ARG A 278 10.80 -26.65 -22.27
N PRO A 279 11.05 -26.79 -20.95
CA PRO A 279 11.09 -28.10 -20.31
C PRO A 279 9.69 -28.74 -20.40
N VAL A 280 9.64 -29.93 -20.99
CA VAL A 280 8.43 -30.76 -21.21
C VAL A 280 7.70 -31.06 -19.89
N ASN A 281 8.39 -30.92 -18.75
CA ASN A 281 7.87 -31.26 -17.43
C ASN A 281 6.82 -30.29 -16.87
N LEU A 282 6.75 -29.03 -17.32
CA LEU A 282 5.79 -28.06 -16.75
C LEU A 282 4.36 -28.31 -17.24
N ARG A 283 4.19 -28.72 -18.51
CA ARG A 283 2.86 -29.05 -19.05
C ARG A 283 2.28 -30.31 -18.39
N HIS A 284 3.13 -31.30 -18.13
CA HIS A 284 2.73 -32.50 -17.39
C HIS A 284 2.44 -32.19 -15.93
N ALA A 285 3.21 -31.32 -15.28
CA ALA A 285 2.96 -30.91 -13.88
C ALA A 285 1.65 -30.09 -13.72
N VAL A 286 1.34 -29.20 -14.67
CA VAL A 286 0.07 -28.45 -14.62
C VAL A 286 -1.11 -29.38 -14.91
N ALA A 287 -0.98 -30.31 -15.85
CA ALA A 287 -2.02 -31.29 -16.14
C ALA A 287 -2.29 -32.20 -14.94
N THR A 288 -1.24 -32.67 -14.23
CA THR A 288 -1.44 -33.51 -13.04
C THR A 288 -2.10 -32.76 -11.90
N VAL A 289 -1.74 -31.49 -11.65
CA VAL A 289 -2.38 -30.67 -10.60
C VAL A 289 -3.85 -30.38 -10.90
N VAL A 290 -4.20 -30.12 -12.16
CA VAL A 290 -5.59 -29.89 -12.55
C VAL A 290 -6.40 -31.18 -12.41
N ILE A 291 -5.86 -32.32 -12.87
CA ILE A 291 -6.55 -33.61 -12.77
C ILE A 291 -6.73 -34.02 -11.30
N THR A 292 -5.72 -33.88 -10.46
CA THR A 292 -5.84 -34.21 -9.02
C THR A 292 -6.81 -33.28 -8.31
N GLY A 293 -6.84 -31.98 -8.66
CA GLY A 293 -7.81 -31.03 -8.14
C GLY A 293 -9.25 -31.39 -8.51
N VAL A 294 -9.50 -31.77 -9.77
CA VAL A 294 -10.85 -32.17 -10.23
C VAL A 294 -11.29 -33.48 -9.57
N VAL A 295 -10.41 -34.48 -9.49
CA VAL A 295 -10.72 -35.77 -8.83
C VAL A 295 -11.01 -35.56 -7.35
N CYS A 296 -10.20 -34.76 -6.65
CA CYS A 296 -10.44 -34.41 -5.25
C CYS A 296 -11.77 -33.69 -5.06
N GLY A 297 -12.10 -32.72 -5.93
CA GLY A 297 -13.37 -32.01 -5.91
C GLY A 297 -14.58 -32.93 -6.09
N ILE A 298 -14.52 -33.87 -7.05
CA ILE A 298 -15.60 -34.85 -7.28
C ILE A 298 -15.78 -35.76 -6.05
N VAL A 299 -14.69 -36.28 -5.48
CA VAL A 299 -14.76 -37.14 -4.28
C VAL A 299 -15.36 -36.38 -3.09
N CYS A 300 -14.97 -35.11 -2.87
CA CYS A 300 -15.55 -34.28 -1.82
C CYS A 300 -17.05 -34.03 -2.03
N LEU A 301 -17.48 -33.76 -3.27
CA LEU A 301 -18.90 -33.59 -3.59
C LEU A 301 -19.70 -34.88 -3.38
N MET A 302 -19.14 -36.05 -3.76
CA MET A 302 -19.79 -37.34 -3.54
C MET A 302 -19.93 -37.65 -2.04
N MET A 303 -18.91 -37.33 -1.22
CA MET A 303 -18.98 -37.52 0.24
C MET A 303 -20.02 -36.60 0.88
N LEU A 304 -20.12 -35.34 0.45
CA LEU A 304 -21.17 -34.42 0.92
C LEU A 304 -22.56 -34.92 0.54
N ALA A 305 -22.75 -35.39 -0.70
CA ALA A 305 -24.02 -35.95 -1.13
C ALA A 305 -24.41 -37.20 -0.31
N ALA A 306 -23.46 -38.10 -0.04
CA ALA A 306 -23.69 -39.27 0.79
C ALA A 306 -24.08 -38.91 2.23
N ALA A 307 -23.42 -37.89 2.82
CA ALA A 307 -23.76 -37.39 4.15
C ALA A 307 -25.17 -36.80 4.19
N ILE A 308 -25.53 -35.96 3.22
CA ILE A 308 -26.88 -35.39 3.11
C ILE A 308 -27.92 -36.51 2.96
N TYR A 309 -27.67 -37.47 2.08
CA TYR A 309 -28.58 -38.60 1.85
C TYR A 309 -28.74 -39.44 3.12
N GLY A 310 -27.64 -39.74 3.82
CA GLY A 310 -27.67 -40.45 5.10
C GLY A 310 -28.46 -39.70 6.18
N CYS A 311 -28.28 -38.39 6.31
CA CYS A 311 -29.05 -37.57 7.25
C CYS A 311 -30.55 -37.56 6.92
N THR A 312 -30.90 -37.41 5.64
CA THR A 312 -32.32 -37.46 5.22
C THR A 312 -32.95 -38.83 5.46
N TYR A 313 -32.22 -39.92 5.17
CA TYR A 313 -32.70 -41.28 5.39
C TYR A 313 -32.91 -41.58 6.88
N ALA A 314 -31.99 -41.16 7.73
CA ALA A 314 -32.11 -41.29 9.19
C ALA A 314 -33.33 -40.51 9.72
N ALA A 315 -33.55 -39.28 9.23
CA ALA A 315 -34.70 -38.46 9.62
C ALA A 315 -36.04 -39.11 9.24
N VAL A 316 -36.16 -39.63 8.01
CA VAL A 316 -37.38 -40.33 7.55
C VAL A 316 -37.61 -41.63 8.36
N THR A 317 -36.55 -42.40 8.62
CA THR A 317 -36.65 -43.63 9.42
C THR A 317 -37.07 -43.35 10.87
N ALA A 318 -36.57 -42.25 11.46
CA ALA A 318 -36.96 -41.82 12.80
C ALA A 318 -38.45 -41.45 12.86
N GLN A 319 -38.99 -40.78 11.82
CA GLN A 319 -40.42 -40.48 11.74
C GLN A 319 -41.29 -41.74 11.62
N TYR A 320 -40.84 -42.74 10.85
CA TYR A 320 -41.58 -43.99 10.67
C TYR A 320 -41.63 -44.85 11.96
N ASN A 321 -40.52 -44.88 12.71
CA ASN A 321 -40.47 -45.60 13.99
C ASN A 321 -41.17 -44.82 15.13
N GLY A 322 -41.15 -43.48 15.10
CA GLY A 322 -41.89 -42.64 16.05
C GLY A 322 -43.41 -42.74 15.88
N GLY A 323 -43.90 -42.97 14.65
CA GLY A 323 -45.32 -43.19 14.37
C GLY A 323 -45.88 -44.54 14.87
N ARG A 324 -45.01 -45.52 15.13
CA ARG A 324 -45.42 -46.87 15.56
C ARG A 324 -45.52 -47.03 17.09
N LEU A 325 -45.02 -46.06 17.86
CA LEU A 325 -45.14 -45.99 19.33
C LEU A 325 -46.34 -45.17 19.81
N ALA A 326 -47.03 -44.45 18.92
CA ALA A 326 -48.16 -43.57 19.26
C ALA A 326 -49.54 -44.22 19.06
N GLN A 327 -49.61 -45.53 18.81
CA GLN A 327 -50.87 -46.26 18.52
C GLN A 327 -51.25 -47.33 19.57
N THR A 328 -50.57 -47.37 20.71
CA THR A 328 -50.99 -48.13 21.89
C THR A 328 -51.08 -47.19 23.08
N ASP A 329 -52.20 -46.49 23.21
CA ASP A 329 -52.96 -46.36 24.47
C ASP A 329 -54.16 -45.42 24.26
N GLU A 330 -55.35 -46.01 24.36
CA GLU A 330 -56.65 -45.35 24.39
C GLU A 330 -56.88 -44.65 25.76
N PRO A 331 -57.81 -43.68 25.84
CA PRO A 331 -57.96 -42.78 26.98
C PRO A 331 -58.99 -43.27 28.01
N GLY A 332 -58.66 -43.16 29.29
CA GLY A 332 -59.53 -43.50 30.42
C GLY A 332 -59.55 -42.43 31.53
N LYS A 333 -60.51 -41.50 31.42
CA LYS A 333 -61.40 -40.96 32.47
C LYS A 333 -60.85 -40.40 33.81
N MET A 334 -61.31 -39.17 34.07
CA MET A 334 -61.91 -38.61 35.31
C MET A 334 -61.06 -37.94 36.40
N GLU A 335 -61.45 -36.68 36.66
CA GLU A 335 -61.64 -35.95 37.94
C GLU A 335 -60.48 -35.93 38.96
N GLY A 336 -60.06 -34.81 39.55
CA GLY A 336 -60.80 -33.59 39.91
C GLY A 336 -60.75 -33.39 41.44
N LYS A 337 -60.02 -32.37 41.89
CA LYS A 337 -60.09 -31.59 43.17
C LYS A 337 -58.68 -31.05 43.46
N GLY A 338 -58.40 -29.76 43.60
CA GLY A 338 -59.24 -28.68 44.11
C GLY A 338 -58.72 -28.31 45.51
N GLN A 339 -57.86 -27.30 45.60
CA GLN A 339 -57.54 -26.61 46.84
C GLN A 339 -57.23 -25.15 46.47
N HIS A 340 -58.26 -24.32 46.51
CA HIS A 340 -58.55 -23.35 47.59
C HIS A 340 -57.60 -22.14 47.58
N ASP A 341 -58.18 -21.07 47.05
CA ASP A 341 -58.30 -19.74 47.64
C ASP A 341 -57.10 -18.80 47.77
N LEU A 342 -57.41 -17.62 47.20
CA LEU A 342 -57.06 -16.25 47.56
C LEU A 342 -55.57 -15.91 47.64
N ALA A 343 -55.03 -15.27 46.60
CA ALA A 343 -55.18 -13.84 46.29
C ALA A 343 -54.46 -12.93 47.30
N GLN A 344 -53.29 -12.44 46.90
CA GLN A 344 -53.04 -11.01 46.71
C GLN A 344 -51.65 -10.76 46.12
N ALA A 345 -51.61 -9.70 45.30
CA ALA A 345 -50.49 -9.02 44.65
C ALA A 345 -49.97 -9.64 43.34
#